data_AF-A0A523HHD9-F1
#
_entry.id   AF-A0A523HHD9-F1
#
_cell.length_a   1.000
_cell.length_b   1.000
_cell.length_c   1.000
_cell.angle_alpha   90.00
_cell.angle_beta   90.00
_cell.angle_gamma   90.00
#
_symmetry.space_group_name_H-M   'P 1'
#
loop_
_entity.id
_entity.type
_entity.pdbx_description
1 polymer ?
#
loop_
_entity_poly.entity_id
_entity_poly.type
_entity_poly.pdbx_seq_one_letter_code
_entity_poly.pdbx_strand_id
1 'polypeptide(L)'
;KDFVELTDKAALAAESIVLAARAFLRDVNAVKDHLHKVYFYEKEADKIADRLKRHIFKLKIDLSNKMHLTNFVQHVDFLADRSEEVADRLSIYSIKRSV
;
A
#
# COMPACT_ATOMS: atom_id res chain seq x y z
N LYS A 1 12.65 9.21 -9.61
CA LYS A 1 12.42 9.52 -8.18
C LYS A 1 11.08 8.94 -7.75
N ASP A 2 10.02 9.20 -8.50
CA ASP A 2 8.66 8.74 -8.19
C ASP A 2 8.51 7.21 -8.06
N PHE A 3 9.21 6.39 -8.87
CA PHE A 3 9.18 4.92 -8.69
C PHE A 3 9.74 4.49 -7.32
N VAL A 4 10.84 5.11 -6.88
CA VAL A 4 11.43 4.81 -5.56
C VAL A 4 10.48 5.26 -4.46
N GLU A 5 9.88 6.45 -4.60
CA GLU A 5 8.88 6.96 -3.67
C GLU A 5 7.68 6.00 -3.53
N LEU A 6 7.16 5.49 -4.64
CA LEU A 6 6.09 4.48 -4.65
C LEU A 6 6.52 3.20 -3.93
N THR A 7 7.71 2.69 -4.24
CA THR A 7 8.27 1.50 -3.58
C THR A 7 8.42 1.70 -2.07
N ASP A 8 8.89 2.87 -1.63
CA ASP A 8 9.04 3.20 -0.22
C ASP A 8 7.68 3.20 0.49
N LYS A 9 6.65 3.81 -0.10
CA LYS A 9 5.29 3.80 0.48
C LYS A 9 4.69 2.40 0.53
N ALA A 10 4.83 1.62 -0.54
CA ALA A 10 4.36 0.24 -0.56
C ALA A 10 5.07 -0.64 0.48
N ALA A 11 6.38 -0.47 0.67
CA ALA A 11 7.13 -1.17 1.70
C ALA A 11 6.70 -0.77 3.12
N LEU A 12 6.44 0.51 3.36
CA LEU A 12 5.94 0.99 4.65
C LEU A 12 4.52 0.50 4.98
N ALA A 13 3.65 0.38 3.98
CA ALA A 13 2.33 -0.25 4.14
C ALA A 13 2.48 -1.73 4.55
N ALA A 14 3.36 -2.47 3.86
CA ALA A 14 3.65 -3.87 4.14
C ALA A 14 4.27 -4.07 5.54
N GLU A 15 5.19 -3.22 5.96
CA GLU A 15 5.77 -3.26 7.30
C GLU A 15 4.70 -2.98 8.37
N SER A 16 3.86 -1.97 8.14
CA SER A 16 2.81 -1.59 9.07
C SER A 16 1.80 -2.70 9.31
N ILE A 17 1.43 -3.47 8.27
CA ILE A 17 0.51 -4.60 8.43
C ILE A 17 1.17 -5.77 9.18
N VAL A 18 2.47 -6.01 8.99
CA VAL A 18 3.23 -7.01 9.77
C VAL A 18 3.24 -6.62 11.26
N LEU A 19 3.43 -5.35 11.57
CA LEU A 19 3.35 -4.84 12.95
C LEU A 19 1.94 -4.98 13.52
N ALA A 20 0.90 -4.63 12.75
CA ALA A 20 -0.50 -4.79 13.16
C ALA A 20 -0.84 -6.27 13.45
N ALA A 21 -0.41 -7.19 12.59
CA ALA A 21 -0.62 -8.62 12.78
C ALA A 21 0.11 -9.15 14.03
N ARG A 22 1.31 -8.66 14.31
CA ARG A 22 2.05 -9.00 15.54
C ARG A 22 1.34 -8.44 16.78
N ALA A 23 0.90 -7.18 16.72
CA ALA A 23 0.13 -6.54 17.78
C ALA A 23 -1.16 -7.30 18.05
N PHE A 24 -1.86 -7.76 17.02
CA PHE A 24 -3.09 -8.54 17.17
C PHE A 24 -2.88 -9.73 18.11
N LEU A 25 -1.75 -10.43 18.05
CA LEU A 25 -1.48 -11.57 18.93
C LEU A 25 -1.07 -11.19 20.36
N ARG A 26 -0.44 -10.03 20.57
CA ARG A 26 0.26 -9.68 21.83
C ARG A 26 -0.35 -8.49 22.58
N ASP A 27 -0.86 -7.50 21.86
CA ASP A 27 -1.47 -6.27 22.36
C ASP A 27 -2.52 -5.76 21.36
N VAL A 28 -3.78 -6.12 21.61
CA VAL A 28 -4.91 -5.81 20.72
C VAL A 28 -5.16 -4.30 20.64
N ASN A 29 -4.82 -3.53 21.68
CA ASN A 29 -5.05 -2.08 21.69
C ASN A 29 -4.14 -1.35 20.69
N ALA A 30 -2.91 -1.85 20.50
CA ALA A 30 -1.95 -1.29 19.56
C ALA A 30 -2.27 -1.62 18.08
N VAL A 31 -3.20 -2.54 17.80
CA VAL A 31 -3.57 -2.91 16.42
C VAL A 31 -4.08 -1.71 15.64
N LYS A 32 -4.94 -0.90 16.26
CA LYS A 32 -5.58 0.25 15.60
C LYS A 32 -4.56 1.28 15.11
N ASP A 33 -3.51 1.52 15.89
CA ASP A 33 -2.46 2.48 15.54
C ASP A 33 -1.64 2.02 14.34
N HIS A 34 -1.34 0.72 14.27
CA HIS A 34 -0.64 0.15 13.11
C HIS A 34 -1.53 0.09 11.87
N LEU A 35 -2.82 -0.25 12.01
CA LEU A 35 -3.77 -0.22 10.90
C LEU A 35 -3.90 1.18 10.30
N HIS A 36 -3.96 2.23 11.13
CA HIS A 36 -4.01 3.60 10.64
C HIS A 36 -2.80 3.96 9.76
N LYS A 37 -1.61 3.42 10.07
CA LYS A 37 -0.42 3.60 9.23
C LYS A 37 -0.52 2.86 7.89
N VAL A 38 -1.11 1.66 7.85
CA VAL A 38 -1.34 0.92 6.60
C VAL A 38 -2.18 1.77 5.65
N TYR A 39 -3.35 2.25 6.11
CA TYR A 39 -4.25 3.10 5.32
C TYR A 39 -3.63 4.43 4.92
N PHE A 40 -2.73 4.98 5.73
CA PHE A 40 -2.01 6.19 5.37
C PHE A 40 -1.02 5.94 4.22
N TYR A 41 -0.21 4.88 4.31
CA TYR A 41 0.80 4.59 3.31
C TYR A 41 0.22 4.08 1.99
N GLU A 42 -0.89 3.34 2.04
CA GLU A 42 -1.64 2.93 0.85
C GLU A 42 -2.14 4.18 0.07
N LYS A 43 -2.87 5.10 0.72
CA LYS A 43 -3.33 6.34 0.06
C LYS A 43 -2.20 7.19 -0.51
N GLU A 44 -1.04 7.21 0.13
CA GLU A 44 0.14 7.91 -0.41
C GLU A 44 0.73 7.18 -1.62
N ALA A 45 0.79 5.84 -1.58
CA ALA A 45 1.20 5.01 -2.72
C ALA A 45 0.26 5.24 -3.93
N ASP A 46 -1.04 5.21 -3.71
CA ASP A 46 -2.09 5.43 -4.72
C ASP A 46 -1.91 6.77 -5.45
N LYS A 47 -1.71 7.86 -4.69
CA LYS A 47 -1.45 9.19 -5.27
C LYS A 47 -0.19 9.22 -6.13
N ILE A 48 0.87 8.56 -5.69
CA ILE A 48 2.14 8.50 -6.44
C ILE A 48 1.97 7.65 -7.70
N ALA A 49 1.30 6.50 -7.60
CA ALA A 49 1.01 5.62 -8.71
C ALA A 49 0.19 6.33 -9.79
N ASP A 50 -0.85 7.07 -9.41
CA ASP A 50 -1.66 7.87 -10.33
C ASP A 50 -0.86 8.99 -11.00
N ARG A 51 0.00 9.68 -10.24
CA ARG A 51 0.92 10.69 -10.78
C ARG A 51 1.88 10.08 -11.80
N LEU A 52 2.45 8.92 -11.49
CA LEU A 52 3.34 8.16 -12.37
C LEU A 52 2.65 7.73 -13.67
N LYS A 53 1.47 7.10 -13.56
CA LYS A 53 0.66 6.67 -14.71
C LYS A 53 0.40 7.87 -15.63
N ARG A 54 -0.07 9.00 -15.08
CA ARG A 54 -0.29 10.25 -15.85
C ARG A 54 0.98 10.78 -16.50
N HIS A 55 2.12 10.72 -15.82
CA HIS A 55 3.41 11.16 -16.37
C HIS A 55 3.86 10.26 -17.54
N ILE A 56 3.79 8.94 -17.37
CA ILE A 56 4.15 7.95 -18.40
C ILE A 56 3.37 8.19 -19.69
N PHE A 57 2.05 8.42 -19.60
CA PHE A 57 1.22 8.65 -20.78
C PHE A 57 1.54 9.96 -21.52
N LYS A 58 2.11 10.96 -20.83
CA LYS A 58 2.59 12.22 -21.44
C LYS A 58 3.92 12.10 -22.16
N LEU A 59 4.68 11.02 -21.96
CA LEU A 59 5.98 10.82 -22.62
C LEU A 59 5.81 10.64 -24.13
N LYS A 60 6.79 11.12 -24.91
CA LYS A 60 6.86 10.92 -26.37
C LYS A 60 7.64 9.64 -26.70
N ILE A 61 7.15 8.51 -26.22
CA ILE A 61 7.69 7.17 -26.47
C ILE A 61 6.61 6.25 -27.05
N ASP A 62 7.03 5.10 -27.58
CA ASP A 62 6.09 4.11 -28.12
C ASP A 62 5.08 3.62 -27.06
N LEU A 63 3.87 3.27 -27.52
CA LEU A 63 2.80 2.80 -26.65
C LEU A 63 3.19 1.51 -25.90
N SER A 64 3.93 0.59 -26.51
CA SER A 64 4.39 -0.63 -25.84
C SER A 64 5.24 -0.30 -24.60
N ASN A 65 6.15 0.66 -24.72
CA ASN A 65 6.98 1.13 -23.61
C ASN A 65 6.14 1.81 -22.51
N LYS A 66 5.11 2.59 -22.88
CA LYS A 66 4.17 3.17 -21.89
C LYS A 66 3.42 2.10 -21.12
N MET A 67 2.98 1.05 -21.82
CA MET A 67 2.27 -0.08 -21.20
C MET A 67 3.18 -0.84 -20.25
N HIS A 68 4.43 -1.14 -20.65
CA HIS A 68 5.40 -1.79 -19.77
C HIS A 68 5.71 -0.96 -18.51
N LEU A 69 5.92 0.34 -18.64
CA LEU A 69 6.16 1.22 -17.50
C LEU A 69 4.94 1.27 -16.56
N THR A 70 3.73 1.39 -17.13
CA THR A 70 2.48 1.38 -16.34
C THR A 70 2.29 0.07 -15.60
N ASN A 71 2.64 -1.05 -16.24
CA ASN A 71 2.59 -2.37 -15.63
C ASN A 71 3.51 -2.46 -14.39
N PHE A 72 4.73 -1.93 -14.48
CA PHE A 72 5.63 -1.86 -13.32
C PHE A 72 5.06 -0.99 -12.19
N VAL A 73 4.44 0.15 -12.52
CA VAL A 73 3.76 0.97 -11.51
C VAL A 73 2.69 0.14 -10.80
N GLN A 74 1.80 -0.52 -11.55
CA GLN A 74 0.74 -1.36 -10.98
C GLN A 74 1.28 -2.50 -10.09
N HIS A 75 2.39 -3.13 -10.46
CA HIS A 75 2.95 -4.22 -9.66
C HIS A 75 3.49 -3.72 -8.30
N VAL A 76 4.05 -2.52 -8.24
CA VAL A 76 4.51 -1.94 -6.96
C VAL A 76 3.32 -1.47 -6.12
N ASP A 77 2.35 -0.79 -6.76
CA ASP A 77 1.09 -0.32 -6.17
C ASP A 77 0.32 -1.47 -5.50
N PHE A 78 0.27 -2.62 -6.17
CA PHE A 78 -0.40 -3.83 -5.69
C PHE A 78 0.08 -4.29 -4.31
N LEU A 79 1.33 -4.06 -3.93
CA LEU A 79 1.81 -4.43 -2.59
C LEU A 79 1.13 -3.59 -1.49
N ALA A 80 0.86 -2.32 -1.75
CA ALA A 80 0.17 -1.44 -0.82
C ALA A 80 -1.32 -1.83 -0.69
N ASP A 81 -1.99 -2.04 -1.82
CA ASP A 81 -3.38 -2.54 -1.91
C ASP A 81 -3.57 -3.87 -1.16
N ARG A 82 -2.66 -4.84 -1.37
CA ARG A 82 -2.67 -6.11 -0.62
C ARG A 82 -2.47 -5.93 0.88
N SER A 83 -1.72 -4.91 1.30
CA SER A 83 -1.54 -4.60 2.72
C SER A 83 -2.82 -4.03 3.33
N GLU A 84 -3.54 -3.17 2.60
CA GLU A 84 -4.86 -2.65 2.97
C GLU A 84 -5.90 -3.77 3.09
N GLU A 85 -6.00 -4.66 2.12
CA GLU A 85 -6.95 -5.78 2.19
C GLU A 85 -6.77 -6.65 3.45
N VAL A 86 -5.52 -6.86 3.85
CA VAL A 86 -5.21 -7.62 5.08
C VAL A 86 -5.51 -6.78 6.32
N ALA A 87 -5.26 -5.46 6.27
CA ALA A 87 -5.63 -4.53 7.33
C ALA A 87 -7.14 -4.52 7.58
N ASP A 88 -7.97 -4.51 6.54
CA ASP A 88 -9.43 -4.54 6.65
C ASP A 88 -9.92 -5.80 7.36
N ARG A 89 -9.38 -6.97 6.99
CA ARG A 89 -9.72 -8.23 7.65
C ARG A 89 -9.29 -8.22 9.12
N LEU A 90 -8.07 -7.74 9.37
CA LEU A 90 -7.52 -7.68 10.73
C LEU A 90 -8.32 -6.71 11.62
N SER A 91 -8.83 -5.62 11.06
CA SER A 91 -9.69 -4.67 11.76
C SER A 91 -10.96 -5.36 12.27
N ILE A 92 -11.62 -6.15 11.42
CA ILE A 92 -12.82 -6.91 11.78
C ILE A 92 -12.50 -7.94 12.87
N TYR A 93 -11.38 -8.65 12.74
CA TYR A 93 -10.95 -9.64 13.74
C TYR A 93 -10.64 -8.99 15.09
N SER A 94 -10.04 -7.80 15.10
CA SER A 94 -9.74 -7.07 16.33
C SER A 94 -11.02 -6.69 17.09
N ILE A 95 -12.06 -6.25 16.39
CA ILE A 95 -13.36 -5.93 16.98
C ILE A 95 -14.00 -7.19 17.58
N LYS A 96 -14.01 -8.30 16.82
CA LYS A 96 -14.61 -9.57 17.27
C LYS A 96 -13.91 -10.18 18.49
N ARG A 97 -12.63 -9.86 18.73
CA ARG A 97 -11.86 -10.36 19.86
C ARG A 97 -12.06 -9.54 21.14
N SER A 98 -12.40 -8.26 21.00
CA SER A 98 -12.60 -7.35 22.14
C SER A 98 -14.01 -7.42 22.74
N VAL A 99 -14.96 -8.09 22.06
CA VAL A 99 -16.35 -8.33 22.51
C VAL A 99 -16.45 -9.68 23.21
#